data_AF-A0A7Y7CJ01-F1
#
_entry.id   AF-A0A7Y7CJ01-F1
#
_cell.length_a   1.000
_cell.length_b   1.000
_cell.length_c   1.000
_cell.angle_alpha   90.00
_cell.angle_beta   90.00
_cell.angle_gamma   90.00
#
_symmetry.space_group_name_H-M   'P 1'
#
loop_
_entity.id
_entity.type
_entity.pdbx_description
1 polymer ?
#
loop_
_entity_poly.entity_id
_entity_poly.type
_entity_poly.pdbx_seq_one_letter_code
_entity_poly.pdbx_strand_id
1 'polypeptide(L)'
;MAVKLKVSQGTYQKIEAGTSKLTISRLIEIARILNTNPSYFLLSPDENKYPLLTHPDIDTDLKAIVVEQKKDIDSLEKNNDLLEQANSTLITLNKQTNHITKACYNMGMGVYETLSMLFNQENEYEGTKLMLQRMGLPVTKDNVTSYLEANRYITQTMRSQISTYKNFLDSMKSLVNSLPSIEDAK
;
A
#
# COMPACT_ATOMS: atom_id res chain seq x y z
N MET A 1 -19.18 -48.75 -2.10
CA MET A 1 -17.96 -48.20 -2.73
C MET A 1 -18.12 -47.95 -4.23
N ALA A 2 -18.76 -48.86 -4.99
CA ALA A 2 -19.15 -48.64 -6.39
C ALA A 2 -19.85 -47.28 -6.65
N VAL A 3 -20.78 -46.88 -5.76
CA VAL A 3 -21.48 -45.59 -5.81
C VAL A 3 -20.54 -44.40 -5.64
N LYS A 4 -19.60 -44.47 -4.68
CA LYS A 4 -18.58 -43.41 -4.46
C LYS A 4 -17.67 -43.24 -5.69
N LEU A 5 -17.43 -44.34 -6.39
CA LEU A 5 -16.66 -44.37 -7.62
C LEU A 5 -17.50 -44.04 -8.87
N LYS A 6 -18.83 -43.89 -8.79
CA LYS A 6 -19.71 -43.69 -9.96
C LYS A 6 -19.57 -44.79 -11.03
N VAL A 7 -19.44 -46.06 -10.62
CA VAL A 7 -19.39 -47.22 -11.54
C VAL A 7 -20.49 -48.22 -11.22
N SER A 8 -20.82 -49.05 -12.22
CA SER A 8 -21.73 -50.18 -12.01
C SER A 8 -21.16 -51.16 -10.98
N GLN A 9 -22.03 -51.86 -10.26
CA GLN A 9 -21.61 -52.84 -9.25
C GLN A 9 -20.76 -53.96 -9.87
N GLY A 10 -21.07 -54.41 -11.09
CA GLY A 10 -20.29 -55.41 -11.81
C GLY A 10 -18.90 -54.89 -12.23
N THR A 11 -18.79 -53.61 -12.59
CA THR A 11 -17.50 -52.96 -12.87
C THR A 11 -16.66 -52.86 -11.59
N TYR A 12 -17.29 -52.50 -10.47
CA TYR A 12 -16.61 -52.42 -9.18
C TYR A 12 -16.06 -53.79 -8.72
N GLN A 13 -16.82 -54.86 -8.88
CA GLN A 13 -16.36 -56.22 -8.59
C GLN A 13 -15.15 -56.65 -9.44
N LYS A 14 -15.13 -56.26 -10.74
CA LYS A 14 -13.98 -56.52 -11.61
C LYS A 14 -12.73 -55.72 -11.20
N ILE A 15 -12.93 -54.53 -10.65
CA ILE A 15 -11.84 -53.69 -10.10
C ILE A 15 -11.28 -54.32 -8.82
N GLU A 16 -12.13 -54.74 -7.88
CA GLU A 16 -11.71 -55.43 -6.66
C GLU A 16 -11.01 -56.77 -6.97
N ALA A 17 -11.50 -57.49 -7.97
CA ALA A 17 -10.91 -58.75 -8.42
C ALA A 17 -9.63 -58.59 -9.25
N GLY A 18 -9.16 -57.36 -9.52
CA GLY A 18 -7.96 -57.10 -10.31
C GLY A 18 -8.06 -57.48 -11.79
N THR A 19 -9.27 -57.77 -12.29
CA THR A 19 -9.52 -58.22 -13.67
C THR A 19 -9.91 -57.07 -14.61
N SER A 20 -10.07 -55.84 -14.08
CA SER A 20 -10.36 -54.64 -14.86
C SER A 20 -9.09 -53.86 -15.19
N LYS A 21 -8.90 -53.49 -16.47
CA LYS A 21 -7.84 -52.56 -16.88
C LYS A 21 -8.22 -51.13 -16.45
N LEU A 22 -7.53 -50.59 -15.46
CA LEU A 22 -7.75 -49.21 -14.97
C LEU A 22 -6.81 -48.24 -15.70
N THR A 23 -7.34 -47.07 -16.08
CA THR A 23 -6.52 -45.96 -16.59
C THR A 23 -5.85 -45.21 -15.44
N ILE A 24 -4.76 -44.49 -15.70
CA ILE A 24 -4.03 -43.71 -14.69
C ILE A 24 -4.93 -42.64 -14.06
N SER A 25 -5.71 -41.91 -14.87
CA SER A 25 -6.69 -40.94 -14.38
C SER A 25 -7.67 -41.57 -13.40
N ARG A 26 -8.05 -42.84 -13.64
CA ARG A 26 -8.96 -43.57 -12.79
C ARG A 26 -8.33 -44.05 -11.49
N LEU A 27 -7.05 -44.40 -11.51
CA LEU A 27 -6.27 -44.70 -10.30
C LEU A 27 -6.12 -43.46 -9.41
N ILE A 28 -5.89 -42.29 -10.00
CA ILE A 28 -5.82 -41.02 -9.26
C ILE A 28 -7.15 -40.70 -8.59
N GLU A 29 -8.28 -40.93 -9.28
CA GLU A 29 -9.61 -40.75 -8.69
C GLU A 29 -9.89 -41.71 -7.53
N ILE A 30 -9.53 -42.99 -7.68
CA ILE A 30 -9.66 -44.01 -6.62
C ILE A 30 -8.81 -43.62 -5.40
N ALA A 31 -7.56 -43.21 -5.63
CA ALA A 31 -6.64 -42.76 -4.58
C ALA A 31 -7.18 -41.55 -3.81
N ARG A 32 -7.79 -40.58 -4.51
CA ARG A 32 -8.45 -39.42 -3.87
C ARG A 32 -9.64 -39.84 -3.00
N ILE A 33 -10.48 -40.77 -3.47
CA ILE A 33 -11.63 -41.26 -2.71
C ILE A 33 -11.19 -42.05 -1.47
N LEU A 34 -10.07 -42.76 -1.57
CA LEU A 34 -9.50 -43.56 -0.48
C LEU A 34 -8.52 -42.77 0.41
N ASN A 35 -8.24 -41.51 0.07
CA ASN A 35 -7.23 -40.67 0.73
C ASN A 35 -5.85 -41.36 0.80
N THR A 36 -5.42 -41.99 -0.29
CA THR A 36 -4.12 -42.67 -0.41
C THR A 36 -3.28 -42.08 -1.54
N ASN A 37 -1.99 -42.45 -1.61
CA ASN A 37 -1.14 -42.09 -2.75
C ASN A 37 -1.45 -43.02 -3.95
N PRO A 38 -1.71 -42.49 -5.16
CA PRO A 38 -1.92 -43.30 -6.36
C PRO A 38 -0.80 -44.30 -6.65
N SER A 39 0.44 -44.01 -6.22
CA SER A 39 1.59 -44.90 -6.40
C SER A 39 1.43 -46.25 -5.68
N TYR A 40 0.62 -46.33 -4.62
CA TYR A 40 0.33 -47.59 -3.93
C TYR A 40 -0.40 -48.60 -4.80
N PHE A 41 -1.16 -48.16 -5.82
CA PHE A 41 -1.83 -49.06 -6.75
C PHE A 41 -0.94 -49.52 -7.90
N LEU A 42 0.28 -48.95 -8.00
CA LEU A 42 1.28 -49.31 -9.01
C LEU A 42 2.35 -50.26 -8.46
N LEU A 43 2.37 -50.49 -7.14
CA LEU A 43 3.32 -51.34 -6.44
C LEU A 43 2.61 -52.61 -5.98
N SER A 44 2.80 -53.73 -6.68
CA SER A 44 2.37 -55.05 -6.21
C SER A 44 3.48 -55.69 -5.36
N PRO A 45 3.16 -56.42 -4.26
CA PRO A 45 4.13 -57.21 -3.51
C PRO A 45 4.59 -58.47 -4.26
N ASP A 46 3.85 -58.90 -5.29
CA ASP A 46 4.19 -60.10 -6.06
C ASP A 46 5.09 -59.75 -7.25
N GLU A 47 6.33 -60.22 -7.16
CA GLU A 47 7.32 -60.22 -8.24
C GLU A 47 6.73 -60.87 -9.51
N ASN A 48 6.96 -60.22 -10.66
CA ASN A 48 6.81 -60.76 -12.03
C ASN A 48 5.42 -60.79 -12.68
N LYS A 49 4.68 -59.67 -12.70
CA LYS A 49 3.82 -59.31 -13.86
C LYS A 49 3.42 -57.83 -13.80
N TYR A 50 4.13 -56.97 -14.53
CA TYR A 50 3.72 -55.58 -14.79
C TYR A 50 3.16 -55.48 -16.21
N PRO A 51 1.83 -55.42 -16.45
CA PRO A 51 1.30 -55.16 -17.79
C PRO A 51 1.12 -53.66 -18.09
N LEU A 52 1.45 -52.76 -17.15
CA LEU A 52 1.10 -51.33 -17.27
C LEU A 52 2.31 -50.38 -17.31
N LEU A 53 3.54 -50.83 -17.04
CA LEU A 53 4.75 -49.99 -17.04
C LEU A 53 5.61 -50.11 -18.32
N THR A 54 5.20 -50.89 -19.31
CA THR A 54 5.95 -51.07 -20.57
C THR A 54 5.29 -50.40 -21.79
N HIS A 55 4.29 -49.53 -21.60
CA HIS A 55 3.71 -48.77 -22.72
C HIS A 55 4.42 -47.41 -22.89
N PRO A 56 5.05 -47.15 -24.06
CA PRO A 56 5.83 -45.91 -24.31
C PRO A 56 5.00 -44.62 -24.19
N ASP A 57 3.67 -44.70 -24.27
CA ASP A 57 2.77 -43.56 -24.17
C ASP A 57 2.68 -42.98 -22.74
N ILE A 58 2.80 -43.83 -21.71
CA ILE A 58 2.70 -43.40 -20.29
C ILE A 58 3.92 -42.58 -19.87
N ASP A 59 5.10 -42.95 -20.35
CA ASP A 59 6.36 -42.24 -20.09
C ASP A 59 6.36 -40.85 -20.76
N THR A 60 5.70 -40.74 -21.92
CA THR A 60 5.59 -39.47 -22.67
C THR A 60 4.63 -38.50 -21.97
N ASP A 61 3.46 -38.97 -21.53
CA ASP A 61 2.48 -38.13 -20.83
C ASP A 61 2.99 -37.66 -19.46
N LEU A 62 3.68 -38.55 -18.70
CA LEU A 62 4.28 -38.17 -17.43
C LEU A 62 5.42 -37.15 -17.61
N LYS A 63 6.25 -37.30 -18.64
CA LYS A 63 7.30 -36.31 -18.97
C LYS A 63 6.71 -34.96 -19.34
N ALA A 64 5.62 -34.93 -20.12
CA ALA A 64 4.94 -33.69 -20.48
C ALA A 64 4.40 -32.96 -19.24
N ILE A 65 3.76 -33.68 -18.32
CA ILE A 65 3.25 -33.11 -17.06
C ILE A 65 4.39 -32.55 -16.20
N VAL A 66 5.53 -33.25 -16.11
CA VAL A 66 6.69 -32.78 -15.34
C VAL A 66 7.30 -31.52 -15.95
N VAL A 67 7.36 -31.42 -17.28
CA VAL A 67 7.85 -30.22 -17.98
C VAL A 67 6.92 -29.03 -17.74
N GLU A 68 5.61 -29.24 -17.80
CA GLU A 68 4.62 -28.19 -17.53
C GLU A 68 4.70 -27.70 -16.08
N GLN A 69 4.74 -28.62 -15.11
CA GLN A 69 4.90 -28.27 -13.70
C GLN A 69 6.22 -27.56 -13.40
N LYS A 70 7.32 -27.91 -14.09
CA LYS A 70 8.60 -27.23 -13.92
C LYS A 70 8.54 -25.78 -14.38
N LYS A 71 7.85 -25.51 -15.50
CA LYS A 71 7.62 -24.16 -16.00
C LYS A 71 6.81 -23.30 -15.03
N ASP A 72 5.79 -23.89 -14.38
CA ASP A 72 5.00 -23.21 -13.36
C ASP A 72 5.83 -22.88 -12.12
N ILE A 73 6.67 -23.82 -11.67
CA ILE A 73 7.61 -23.60 -10.55
C ILE A 73 8.57 -22.45 -10.86
N ASP A 74 9.21 -22.47 -12.03
CA ASP A 74 10.18 -21.43 -12.43
C ASP A 74 9.49 -20.04 -12.53
N SER A 75 8.22 -20.02 -12.95
CA SER A 75 7.42 -18.78 -13.00
C SER A 75 7.07 -18.26 -11.60
N LEU A 76 6.77 -19.16 -10.65
CA LEU A 76 6.51 -18.80 -9.26
C LEU A 76 7.76 -18.28 -8.55
N GLU A 77 8.93 -18.90 -8.77
CA GLU A 77 10.21 -18.45 -8.23
C GLU A 77 10.53 -17.02 -8.68
N LYS A 78 10.38 -16.73 -9.97
CA LYS A 78 10.57 -15.38 -10.51
C LYS A 78 9.62 -14.35 -9.87
N ASN A 79 8.37 -14.72 -9.61
CA ASN A 79 7.42 -13.84 -8.94
C ASN A 79 7.80 -13.57 -7.48
N ASN A 80 8.35 -14.57 -6.78
CA ASN A 80 8.86 -14.40 -5.43
C ASN A 80 10.04 -13.41 -5.39
N ASP A 81 10.98 -13.53 -6.32
CA ASP A 81 12.12 -12.60 -6.43
C ASP A 81 11.64 -11.15 -6.66
N LEU A 82 10.63 -10.96 -7.51
CA LEU A 82 10.01 -9.65 -7.75
C LEU A 82 9.34 -9.10 -6.49
N LEU A 83 8.67 -9.94 -5.70
CA LEU A 83 8.05 -9.54 -4.44
C LEU A 83 9.10 -9.13 -3.39
N GLU A 84 10.22 -9.85 -3.29
CA GLU A 84 11.31 -9.50 -2.40
C GLU A 84 11.95 -8.16 -2.78
N GLN A 85 12.18 -7.94 -4.08
CA GLN A 85 12.67 -6.66 -4.58
C GLN A 85 11.69 -5.52 -4.27
N ALA A 86 10.41 -5.71 -4.55
CA ALA A 86 9.38 -4.72 -4.27
C ALA A 86 9.31 -4.37 -2.77
N ASN A 87 9.43 -5.37 -1.89
CA ASN A 87 9.42 -5.17 -0.44
C ASN A 87 10.64 -4.36 0.03
N SER A 88 11.83 -4.66 -0.51
CA SER A 88 13.05 -3.88 -0.24
C SER A 88 12.92 -2.41 -0.67
N THR A 89 12.32 -2.17 -1.85
CA THR A 89 12.02 -0.81 -2.33
C THR A 89 11.03 -0.09 -1.40
N LEU A 90 9.97 -0.77 -0.97
CA LEU A 90 8.97 -0.22 -0.04
C LEU A 90 9.57 0.20 1.30
N ILE A 91 10.46 -0.62 1.87
CA ILE A 91 11.18 -0.30 3.12
C ILE A 91 12.03 0.96 2.92
N THR A 92 12.72 1.07 1.79
CA THR A 92 13.58 2.22 1.48
C THR A 92 12.75 3.50 1.31
N LEU A 93 11.65 3.42 0.55
CA LEU A 93 10.71 4.54 0.38
C LEU A 93 10.14 4.99 1.71
N ASN A 94 9.70 4.06 2.57
CA ASN A 94 9.14 4.40 3.87
C ASN A 94 10.17 5.14 4.76
N LYS A 95 11.44 4.72 4.75
CA LYS A 95 12.52 5.46 5.45
C LYS A 95 12.65 6.89 4.90
N GLN A 96 12.70 7.05 3.58
CA GLN A 96 12.80 8.36 2.95
C GLN A 96 11.60 9.26 3.28
N THR A 97 10.38 8.73 3.21
CA THR A 97 9.15 9.45 3.57
C THR A 97 9.18 9.94 5.02
N ASN A 98 9.66 9.11 5.96
CA ASN A 98 9.81 9.52 7.36
C ASN A 98 10.83 10.66 7.52
N HIS A 99 11.96 10.60 6.82
CA HIS A 99 12.95 11.68 6.83
C HIS A 99 12.38 12.98 6.27
N ILE A 100 11.68 12.92 5.13
CA ILE A 100 11.04 14.09 4.51
C ILE A 100 9.98 14.68 5.45
N THR A 101 9.13 13.83 6.04
CA THR A 101 8.08 14.26 6.98
C THR A 101 8.68 14.99 8.18
N LYS A 102 9.74 14.45 8.77
CA LYS A 102 10.45 15.10 9.89
C LYS A 102 11.07 16.43 9.47
N ALA A 103 11.65 16.50 8.27
CA ALA A 103 12.21 17.75 7.75
C ALA A 103 11.12 18.82 7.55
N CYS A 104 9.99 18.46 6.94
CA CYS A 104 8.84 19.36 6.77
C CYS A 104 8.28 19.85 8.11
N TYR A 105 8.14 18.96 9.10
CA TYR A 105 7.70 19.33 10.44
C TYR A 105 8.65 20.34 11.10
N ASN A 106 9.96 20.06 11.07
CA ASN A 106 10.97 20.95 11.63
C ASN A 106 11.00 22.31 10.91
N MET A 107 10.84 22.32 9.59
CA MET A 107 10.72 23.56 8.82
C MET A 107 9.48 24.36 9.25
N GLY A 108 8.31 23.72 9.37
CA GLY A 108 7.08 24.36 9.81
C GLY A 108 7.17 24.94 11.22
N MET A 109 7.66 24.14 12.18
CA MET A 109 7.90 24.59 13.56
C MET A 109 8.87 25.76 13.61
N GLY A 110 9.94 25.67 12.84
CA GLY A 110 10.86 26.78 12.69
C GLY A 110 10.11 28.04 12.26
N VAL A 111 9.46 28.01 11.10
CA VAL A 111 8.76 29.19 10.54
C VAL A 111 7.81 29.80 11.56
N TYR A 112 7.06 28.94 12.27
CA TYR A 112 6.18 29.36 13.36
C TYR A 112 6.91 30.12 14.47
N GLU A 113 8.04 29.59 14.98
CA GLU A 113 8.84 30.27 16.01
C GLU A 113 9.31 31.67 15.57
N THR A 114 9.81 31.78 14.33
CA THR A 114 10.26 33.06 13.77
C THR A 114 9.12 34.06 13.67
N LEU A 115 7.97 33.64 13.13
CA LEU A 115 6.79 34.50 13.04
C LEU A 115 6.29 34.90 14.42
N SER A 116 6.25 33.96 15.38
CA SER A 116 5.84 34.24 16.76
C SER A 116 6.74 35.30 17.42
N MET A 117 8.05 35.27 17.16
CA MET A 117 8.98 36.29 17.64
C MET A 117 8.78 37.64 16.92
N LEU A 118 8.54 37.62 15.61
CA LEU A 118 8.27 38.83 14.83
C LEU A 118 6.98 39.55 15.23
N PHE A 119 5.97 38.82 15.67
CA PHE A 119 4.70 39.40 16.14
C PHE A 119 4.70 39.75 17.63
N ASN A 120 5.72 39.34 18.39
CA ASN A 120 5.91 39.75 19.78
C ASN A 120 6.83 40.97 19.86
N GLN A 121 6.29 42.11 20.28
CA GLN A 121 6.98 43.40 20.35
C GLN A 121 8.30 43.37 21.12
N GLU A 122 8.44 42.48 22.11
CA GLU A 122 9.65 42.34 22.92
C GLU A 122 10.77 41.58 22.20
N ASN A 123 10.43 40.73 21.23
CA ASN A 123 11.35 39.80 20.57
C ASN A 123 11.52 40.05 19.06
N GLU A 124 10.97 41.15 18.52
CA GLU A 124 10.95 41.40 17.06
C GLU A 124 12.36 41.44 16.45
N TYR A 125 13.35 41.93 17.21
CA TYR A 125 14.74 42.01 16.76
C TYR A 125 15.35 40.61 16.58
N GLU A 126 15.21 39.73 17.59
CA GLU A 126 15.69 38.35 17.50
C GLU A 126 14.90 37.53 16.48
N GLY A 127 13.58 37.78 16.34
CA GLY A 127 12.77 37.21 15.27
C GLY A 127 13.28 37.60 13.88
N THR A 128 13.62 38.86 13.68
CA THR A 128 14.16 39.38 12.40
C THR A 128 15.53 38.76 12.10
N LYS A 129 16.37 38.63 13.11
CA LYS A 129 17.67 37.96 12.99
C LYS A 129 17.52 36.49 12.56
N LEU A 130 16.61 35.76 13.19
CA LEU A 130 16.32 34.36 12.86
C LEU A 130 15.77 34.22 11.43
N MET A 131 14.91 35.15 11.00
CA MET A 131 14.38 35.21 9.64
C MET A 131 15.51 35.37 8.61
N LEU A 132 16.40 36.35 8.81
CA LEU A 132 17.53 36.60 7.92
C LEU A 132 18.46 35.38 7.83
N GLN A 133 18.78 34.75 8.98
CA GLN A 133 19.61 33.56 9.02
C GLN A 133 19.01 32.42 8.19
N ARG A 134 17.69 32.22 8.24
CA ARG A 134 17.00 31.15 7.51
C ARG A 134 16.80 31.44 6.03
N MET A 135 16.74 32.71 5.66
CA MET A 135 16.78 33.11 4.26
C MET A 135 18.19 33.04 3.65
N GLY A 136 19.21 32.70 4.44
CA GLY A 136 20.61 32.71 4.00
C GLY A 136 21.15 34.12 3.76
N LEU A 137 20.53 35.13 4.38
CA LEU A 137 20.94 36.53 4.26
C LEU A 137 21.98 36.89 5.34
N PRO A 138 22.88 37.86 5.07
CA PRO A 138 23.87 38.30 6.05
C PRO A 138 23.19 38.89 7.29
N VAL A 139 23.52 38.34 8.46
CA VAL A 139 23.02 38.80 9.75
C VAL A 139 23.93 39.91 10.29
N THR A 140 23.78 41.11 9.75
CA THR A 140 24.45 42.32 10.23
C THR A 140 23.47 43.20 11.01
N LYS A 141 23.98 44.05 11.91
CA LYS A 141 23.13 44.97 12.68
C LYS A 141 22.28 45.87 11.78
N ASP A 142 22.87 46.38 10.69
CA ASP A 142 22.20 47.27 9.74
C ASP A 142 21.09 46.54 8.97
N ASN A 143 21.35 45.30 8.54
CA ASN A 143 20.35 44.47 7.88
C ASN A 143 19.19 44.16 8.83
N VAL A 144 19.47 43.71 10.06
CA VAL A 144 18.41 43.39 11.03
C VAL A 144 17.55 44.63 11.30
N THR A 145 18.16 45.80 11.47
CA THR A 145 17.45 47.06 11.72
C THR A 145 16.57 47.45 10.53
N SER A 146 17.11 47.41 9.31
CA SER A 146 16.37 47.77 8.09
C SER A 146 15.16 46.87 7.85
N TYR A 147 15.33 45.55 8.03
CA TYR A 147 14.23 44.60 7.89
C TYR A 147 13.21 44.70 9.02
N LEU A 148 13.64 45.02 10.24
CA LEU A 148 12.76 45.26 11.36
C LEU A 148 11.87 46.49 11.11
N GLU A 149 12.43 47.58 10.61
CA GLU A 149 11.67 48.78 10.23
C GLU A 149 10.67 48.50 9.11
N ALA A 150 11.09 47.77 8.06
CA ALA A 150 10.19 47.34 6.99
C ALA A 150 9.04 46.46 7.52
N ASN A 151 9.34 45.50 8.40
CA ASN A 151 8.34 44.63 9.02
C ASN A 151 7.34 45.42 9.88
N ARG A 152 7.81 46.41 10.64
CA ARG A 152 6.94 47.31 11.43
C ARG A 152 6.02 48.12 10.53
N TYR A 153 6.57 48.70 9.45
CA TYR A 153 5.78 49.46 8.48
C TYR A 153 4.69 48.61 7.81
N ILE A 154 5.04 47.40 7.35
CA ILE A 154 4.08 46.46 6.74
C ILE A 154 3.00 46.08 7.76
N THR A 155 3.40 45.72 8.99
CA THR A 155 2.47 45.33 10.06
C THR A 155 1.51 46.47 10.40
N GLN A 156 2.01 47.70 10.49
CA GLN A 156 1.18 48.88 10.76
C GLN A 156 0.20 49.17 9.62
N THR A 157 0.65 49.02 8.38
CA THR A 157 -0.20 49.18 7.19
C THR A 157 -1.32 48.13 7.16
N MET A 158 -0.98 46.85 7.40
CA MET A 158 -1.95 45.76 7.48
C MET A 158 -2.95 45.97 8.62
N ARG A 159 -2.50 46.39 9.81
CA ARG A 159 -3.40 46.72 10.94
C ARG A 159 -4.37 47.85 10.58
N SER A 160 -3.90 48.88 9.88
CA SER A 160 -4.75 49.99 9.40
C SER A 160 -5.81 49.52 8.40
N GLN A 161 -5.42 48.67 7.44
CA GLN A 161 -6.35 48.10 6.46
C GLN A 161 -7.39 47.19 7.13
N ILE A 162 -6.97 46.33 8.06
CA ILE A 162 -7.88 45.46 8.82
C ILE A 162 -8.87 46.30 9.64
N SER A 163 -8.40 47.37 10.28
CA SER A 163 -9.25 48.30 11.03
C SER A 163 -10.31 48.95 10.12
N THR A 164 -9.90 49.43 8.94
CA THR A 164 -10.81 50.01 7.94
C THR A 164 -11.87 49.00 7.51
N TYR A 165 -11.46 47.76 7.21
CA TYR A 165 -12.38 46.71 6.79
C TYR A 165 -13.35 46.32 7.91
N LYS A 166 -12.86 46.24 9.16
CA LYS A 166 -13.71 45.99 10.32
C LYS A 166 -14.76 47.07 10.52
N ASN A 167 -14.38 48.34 10.44
CA ASN A 167 -15.32 49.47 10.55
C ASN A 167 -16.38 49.43 9.44
N PHE A 168 -16.00 49.04 8.23
CA PHE A 168 -16.93 48.83 7.12
C PHE A 168 -17.93 47.70 7.44
N LEU A 169 -17.46 46.55 7.92
CA LEU A 169 -18.32 45.43 8.31
C LEU A 169 -19.27 45.80 9.46
N ASP A 170 -18.79 46.53 10.46
CA ASP A 170 -19.61 46.98 11.58
C ASP A 170 -20.70 47.97 11.11
N SER A 171 -20.36 48.85 10.15
CA SER A 171 -21.33 49.76 9.52
C SER A 171 -22.39 49.00 8.72
N MET A 172 -21.98 48.00 7.94
CA MET A 172 -22.90 47.13 7.19
C MET A 172 -23.83 46.35 8.14
N LYS A 173 -23.28 45.83 9.25
CA LYS A 173 -24.08 45.14 10.27
C LYS A 173 -25.10 46.07 10.92
N SER A 174 -24.71 47.32 11.23
CA SER A 174 -25.63 48.34 11.73
C SER A 174 -26.73 48.66 10.72
N LEU A 175 -26.39 48.77 9.44
CA LEU A 175 -27.36 49.02 8.37
C LEU A 175 -28.38 47.88 8.26
N VAL A 176 -27.90 46.64 8.23
CA VAL A 176 -28.77 45.45 8.18
C VAL A 176 -29.72 45.41 9.38
N ASN A 177 -29.22 45.70 10.59
CA ASN A 177 -30.03 45.73 11.80
C ASN A 177 -31.03 46.91 11.85
N SER A 178 -30.84 47.93 11.01
CA SER A 178 -31.75 49.08 10.89
C SER A 178 -32.84 48.90 9.83
N LEU A 179 -32.76 47.83 9.02
CA LEU A 179 -33.81 47.50 8.07
C LEU A 179 -35.02 46.95 8.84
N PRO A 180 -36.25 47.39 8.53
CA PRO A 180 -37.46 46.88 9.17
C PRO A 180 -37.57 45.37 8.92
N SER A 181 -38.09 44.63 9.90
CA SER A 181 -38.32 43.21 9.69
C SER A 181 -39.33 43.02 8.56
N ILE A 182 -39.22 41.92 7.80
CA ILE A 182 -40.15 41.59 6.72
C ILE A 182 -41.61 41.46 7.26
N GLU A 183 -41.78 41.28 8.56
CA GLU A 183 -43.08 41.27 9.23
C GLU A 183 -43.66 42.67 9.48
N ASP A 184 -42.82 43.71 9.62
CA ASP A 184 -43.25 45.11 9.81
C ASP A 184 -43.62 45.82 8.49
N ALA A 185 -43.34 45.19 7.35
CA ALA A 185 -43.57 45.74 6.00
C ALA A 185 -44.89 45.28 5.34
N LYS A 186 -45.79 44.64 6.09
CA LYS A 186 -47.15 44.23 5.67
C LYS A 186 -48.22 45.06 6.37
#